data_AF-A0A371WIH1-F1
#
_entry.id   AF-A0A371WIH1-F1
#
_cell.length_a   1.000
_cell.length_b   1.000
_cell.length_c   1.000
_cell.angle_alpha   90.00
_cell.angle_beta   90.00
_cell.angle_gamma   90.00
#
_symmetry.space_group_name_H-M   'P 1'
#
loop_
_entity.id
_entity.type
_entity.pdbx_description
1 polymer ?
#
loop_
_entity_poly.entity_id
_entity_poly.type
_entity_poly.pdbx_seq_one_letter_code
_entity_poly.pdbx_strand_id
1 'polypeptide(L)'
;MCFHLHTDEEVRMQFAIQLVIHGGSAMVETQEVATIERADGGLSIDEIGLTLEEVKRTLASLQVAITEAQAIDYRRRQRPCPGCRRLRRLKDNRTVTVRTCLGKLALPSPRYEHCRCQSGSGAIAPVVAALPERVTPDLLALEARWASLAAYGVTAALLADVVDLQFMMRLGCLIRSMACVRLGSRPLQFI
;
A
#
# COMPACT_ATOMS: atom_id res chain seq x y z
N MET A 1 21.59 7.80 -45.22
CA MET A 1 20.19 7.34 -45.03
C MET A 1 20.26 5.97 -44.40
N CYS A 2 20.06 5.89 -43.09
CA CYS A 2 19.96 4.61 -42.37
C CYS A 2 18.54 4.55 -41.81
N PHE A 3 17.67 3.79 -42.47
CA PHE A 3 16.39 3.38 -41.91
C PHE A 3 16.67 2.45 -40.73
N HIS A 4 16.42 2.93 -39.51
CA HIS A 4 16.18 2.03 -38.39
C HIS A 4 14.80 1.39 -38.65
N LEU A 5 14.82 0.13 -39.04
CA LEU A 5 13.65 -0.74 -38.92
C LEU A 5 13.37 -0.87 -37.41
N HIS A 6 12.50 -0.02 -36.89
CA HIS A 6 11.70 -0.41 -35.74
C HIS A 6 10.72 -1.45 -36.28
N THR A 7 11.02 -2.72 -35.99
CA THR A 7 10.02 -3.77 -36.03
C THR A 7 8.97 -3.40 -35.00
N ASP A 8 7.84 -2.88 -35.47
CA ASP A 8 6.56 -3.00 -34.78
C ASP A 8 6.35 -4.51 -34.54
N GLU A 9 6.67 -5.00 -33.34
CA GLU A 9 6.09 -6.25 -32.85
C GLU A 9 4.58 -5.99 -32.77
N GLU A 10 3.80 -6.64 -33.64
CA GLU A 10 2.34 -6.50 -33.67
C GLU A 10 1.72 -7.00 -32.36
N VAL A 11 1.54 -6.11 -31.38
CA VAL A 11 0.65 -6.31 -30.23
C VAL A 11 -0.79 -6.35 -30.76
N ARG A 12 -1.42 -7.52 -30.80
CA ARG A 12 -2.81 -7.65 -31.29
C ARG A 12 -3.86 -7.67 -30.20
N MET A 13 -3.50 -8.05 -28.97
CA MET A 13 -4.44 -8.07 -27.85
C MET A 13 -3.86 -7.35 -26.65
N GLN A 14 -4.58 -6.30 -26.24
CA GLN A 14 -4.24 -5.48 -25.09
C GLN A 14 -5.43 -5.45 -24.12
N PHE A 15 -5.15 -5.66 -22.85
CA PHE A 15 -6.13 -5.55 -21.76
C PHE A 15 -5.73 -4.37 -20.88
N ALA A 16 -6.66 -3.44 -20.67
CA ALA A 16 -6.49 -2.35 -19.73
C ALA A 16 -7.33 -2.60 -18.48
N ILE A 17 -6.74 -2.40 -17.30
CA ILE A 17 -7.41 -2.48 -16.00
C ILE A 17 -7.56 -1.07 -15.48
N GLN A 18 -8.81 -0.66 -15.24
CA GLN A 18 -9.12 0.68 -14.76
C GLN A 18 -9.74 0.63 -13.36
N LEU A 19 -9.29 1.53 -12.50
CA LEU A 19 -9.90 1.83 -11.21
C LEU A 19 -10.85 3.02 -11.40
N VAL A 20 -12.11 2.81 -11.03
CA VAL A 20 -13.15 3.84 -11.08
C VAL A 20 -13.50 4.24 -9.65
N ILE A 21 -13.28 5.51 -9.31
CA ILE A 21 -13.48 6.08 -7.97
C ILE A 21 -14.70 7.00 -8.00
N HIS A 22 -15.70 6.68 -7.17
CA HIS A 22 -16.89 7.50 -7.00
C HIS A 22 -16.73 8.44 -5.79
N GLY A 23 -16.61 9.75 -6.05
CA GLY A 23 -16.66 10.78 -5.02
C GLY A 23 -18.10 11.20 -4.69
N GLY A 24 -18.36 11.69 -3.47
CA GLY A 24 -19.72 12.12 -3.04
C GLY A 24 -20.35 13.28 -3.84
N SER A 25 -19.60 13.90 -4.75
CA SER A 25 -20.13 14.69 -5.87
C SER A 25 -19.96 13.87 -7.13
N ALA A 26 -20.93 13.84 -8.04
CA ALA A 26 -21.03 13.02 -9.27
C ALA A 26 -19.80 12.93 -10.22
N MET A 27 -18.65 13.51 -9.85
CA MET A 27 -17.35 13.28 -10.44
C MET A 27 -16.88 11.84 -10.19
N VAL A 28 -16.77 11.10 -11.28
CA VAL A 28 -16.15 9.79 -11.35
C VAL A 28 -14.73 10.00 -11.85
N GLU A 29 -13.74 9.60 -11.06
CA GLU A 29 -12.33 9.62 -11.47
C GLU A 29 -11.95 8.21 -11.92
N THR A 30 -11.50 8.09 -13.18
CA THR A 30 -11.02 6.83 -13.74
C THR A 30 -9.51 6.91 -13.89
N GLN A 31 -8.80 5.95 -13.31
CA GLN A 31 -7.36 5.80 -13.40
C GLN A 31 -7.02 4.44 -14.01
N GLU A 32 -6.17 4.41 -15.03
CA GLU A 32 -5.60 3.16 -15.54
C GLU A 32 -4.55 2.65 -14.54
N VAL A 33 -4.70 1.38 -14.14
CA VAL A 33 -3.88 0.73 -13.12
C VAL A 33 -2.82 -0.18 -13.72
N ALA A 34 -3.16 -0.85 -14.82
CA ALA A 34 -2.26 -1.73 -15.53
C ALA A 34 -2.74 -1.92 -16.97
N THR A 35 -1.78 -2.15 -17.85
CA THR A 35 -1.99 -2.57 -19.22
C THR A 35 -1.18 -3.83 -19.47
N ILE A 36 -1.82 -4.81 -20.09
CA ILE A 36 -1.32 -6.17 -20.30
C ILE A 36 -1.41 -6.47 -21.79
N GLU A 37 -0.30 -6.86 -22.38
CA GLU A 37 -0.16 -7.06 -23.82
C GLU A 37 0.15 -8.52 -24.13
N ARG A 38 -0.40 -9.04 -25.23
CA ARG A 38 -0.15 -10.40 -25.72
C ARG A 38 0.23 -10.33 -27.19
N ALA A 39 1.32 -11.02 -27.54
CA ALA A 39 1.81 -11.13 -28.90
C ALA A 39 0.99 -12.17 -29.70
N ASP A 40 0.93 -11.99 -31.02
CA ASP A 40 0.28 -12.94 -31.91
C ASP A 40 1.22 -14.11 -32.26
N GLY A 41 0.79 -15.34 -31.98
CA GLY A 41 1.59 -16.53 -32.26
C GLY A 41 1.00 -17.86 -31.79
N GLY A 42 0.05 -17.82 -30.85
CA GLY A 42 -0.70 -18.98 -30.37
C GLY A 42 -1.00 -18.87 -28.87
N LEU A 43 -2.02 -19.58 -28.40
CA LEU A 43 -2.24 -19.74 -26.96
C LEU A 43 -1.19 -20.71 -26.41
N SER A 44 -0.13 -20.18 -25.80
CA SER A 44 0.85 -20.96 -25.05
C SER A 44 0.45 -21.06 -23.57
N ILE A 45 0.97 -22.08 -22.87
CA ILE A 45 0.73 -22.25 -21.42
C ILE A 45 1.39 -21.13 -20.60
N ASP A 46 2.43 -20.49 -21.13
CA ASP A 46 3.17 -19.44 -20.45
C ASP A 46 2.49 -18.06 -20.57
N GLU A 47 1.67 -17.88 -21.61
CA GLU A 47 0.95 -16.63 -21.90
C GLU A 47 -0.54 -16.68 -21.52
N ILE A 48 -1.02 -17.84 -21.04
CA ILE A 48 -2.40 -17.98 -20.59
C ILE A 48 -2.63 -17.27 -19.25
N GLY A 49 -3.65 -16.41 -19.22
CA GLY A 49 -3.98 -15.64 -18.01
C GLY A 49 -2.94 -14.56 -17.70
N LEU A 50 -2.59 -14.40 -16.43
CA LEU A 50 -1.61 -13.42 -15.96
C LEU A 50 -0.38 -14.14 -15.43
N THR A 51 0.79 -13.67 -15.83
CA THR A 51 2.05 -14.10 -15.20
C THR A 51 2.10 -13.61 -13.75
N LEU A 52 2.89 -14.29 -12.91
CA LEU A 52 3.06 -13.86 -11.52
C LEU A 52 3.57 -12.42 -11.41
N GLU A 53 4.44 -11.99 -12.32
CA GLU A 53 4.95 -10.63 -12.37
C GLU A 53 3.84 -9.62 -12.70
N GLU A 54 2.98 -9.93 -13.67
CA GLU A 54 1.84 -9.08 -14.02
C GLU A 54 0.83 -8.97 -12.87
N VAL A 55 0.55 -10.08 -12.17
CA VAL A 55 -0.32 -10.08 -10.99
C VAL A 55 0.26 -9.16 -9.91
N LYS A 56 1.55 -9.35 -9.55
CA LYS A 56 2.22 -8.55 -8.53
C LYS A 56 2.21 -7.06 -8.89
N ARG A 57 2.61 -6.72 -10.12
CA ARG A 57 2.67 -5.33 -10.61
C ARG A 57 1.30 -4.68 -10.60
N THR A 58 0.28 -5.37 -11.14
CA THR A 58 -1.10 -4.88 -11.20
C THR A 58 -1.66 -4.65 -9.79
N LEU A 59 -1.49 -5.60 -8.87
CA LEU A 59 -2.00 -5.47 -7.51
C LEU A 59 -1.26 -4.40 -6.72
N ALA A 60 0.06 -4.25 -6.89
CA ALA A 60 0.83 -3.18 -6.27
C ALA A 60 0.36 -1.79 -6.75
N SER A 61 0.22 -1.60 -8.06
CA SER A 61 -0.33 -0.37 -8.64
C SER A 61 -1.74 -0.07 -8.15
N LEU A 62 -2.61 -1.09 -8.09
CA LEU A 62 -3.98 -0.96 -7.60
C LEU A 62 -3.99 -0.53 -6.14
N GLN A 63 -3.15 -1.14 -5.30
CA GLN A 63 -3.07 -0.81 -3.88
C GLN A 63 -2.60 0.63 -3.67
N VAL A 64 -1.61 1.09 -4.43
CA VAL A 64 -1.15 2.49 -4.39
C VAL A 64 -2.29 3.43 -4.75
N ALA A 65 -2.95 3.24 -5.89
CA ALA A 65 -4.04 4.09 -6.37
C ALA A 65 -5.19 4.19 -5.35
N ILE A 66 -5.65 3.05 -4.82
CA ILE A 66 -6.70 3.01 -3.80
C ILE A 66 -6.27 3.77 -2.54
N THR A 67 -5.05 3.51 -2.06
CA THR A 67 -4.61 4.09 -0.78
C THR A 67 -4.34 5.59 -0.90
N GLU A 68 -3.87 6.07 -2.05
CA GLU A 68 -3.74 7.50 -2.33
C GLU A 68 -5.09 8.21 -2.31
N ALA A 69 -6.10 7.65 -3.00
CA ALA A 69 -7.46 8.18 -2.99
C ALA A 69 -8.04 8.23 -1.57
N GLN A 70 -7.90 7.14 -0.80
CA GLN A 70 -8.30 7.08 0.61
C GLN A 70 -7.58 8.13 1.45
N ALA A 71 -6.27 8.28 1.28
CA ALA A 71 -5.48 9.26 2.02
C ALA A 71 -5.90 10.70 1.67
N ILE A 72 -6.18 11.01 0.41
CA ILE A 72 -6.68 12.33 -0.02
C ILE A 72 -8.02 12.63 0.65
N ASP A 73 -9.00 11.72 0.54
CA ASP A 73 -10.32 11.90 1.14
C ASP A 73 -10.23 12.04 2.67
N TYR A 74 -9.48 11.15 3.33
CA TYR A 74 -9.29 11.20 4.78
C TYR A 74 -8.69 12.54 5.22
N ARG A 75 -7.62 13.02 4.56
CA ARG A 75 -7.01 14.31 4.90
C ARG A 75 -7.95 15.49 4.67
N ARG A 76 -8.75 15.46 3.61
CA ARG A 76 -9.79 16.48 3.36
C ARG A 76 -10.79 16.53 4.51
N ARG A 77 -11.25 15.38 5.00
CA ARG A 77 -12.18 15.28 6.13
C ARG A 77 -11.57 15.74 7.46
N GLN A 78 -10.27 15.53 7.66
CA GLN A 78 -9.56 15.87 8.90
C GLN A 78 -9.02 17.32 8.96
N ARG A 79 -8.94 18.01 7.82
CA ARG A 79 -8.40 19.38 7.75
C ARG A 79 -9.24 20.44 8.50
N PRO A 80 -10.59 20.42 8.45
CA PRO A 80 -11.42 21.33 9.25
C PRO A 80 -11.23 21.09 10.76
N CYS A 81 -11.25 22.15 11.54
CA CYS A 81 -11.32 22.04 13.00
C CYS A 81 -12.66 21.40 13.42
N PRO A 82 -12.71 20.39 14.29
CA PRO A 82 -13.96 19.78 14.72
C PRO A 82 -14.82 20.72 15.56
N GLY A 83 -14.22 21.73 16.22
CA GLY A 83 -14.95 22.72 17.02
C GLY A 83 -15.57 23.84 16.17
N CYS A 84 -14.75 24.60 15.42
CA CYS A 84 -15.23 25.77 14.69
C CYS A 84 -15.34 25.59 13.16
N ARG A 85 -15.03 24.40 12.63
CA ARG A 85 -15.01 24.04 11.20
C ARG A 85 -14.08 24.85 10.30
N ARG A 86 -13.36 25.86 10.82
CA ARG A 86 -12.31 26.57 10.06
C ARG A 86 -11.22 25.60 9.64
N LEU A 87 -10.72 25.76 8.42
CA LEU A 87 -9.60 24.98 7.91
C LEU A 87 -8.34 25.28 8.72
N ARG A 88 -7.70 24.23 9.24
CA ARG A 88 -6.42 24.37 9.93
C ARG A 88 -5.31 24.74 8.95
N ARG A 89 -4.34 25.54 9.41
CA ARG A 89 -3.15 25.92 8.63
C ARG A 89 -2.24 24.71 8.46
N LEU A 90 -1.70 24.52 7.25
CA LEU A 90 -0.68 23.51 6.99
C LEU A 90 0.63 23.96 7.65
N LYS A 91 1.24 23.10 8.47
CA LYS A 91 2.56 23.34 9.06
C LYS A 91 3.66 22.86 8.12
N ASP A 92 3.63 21.57 7.79
CA ASP A 92 4.56 20.91 6.90
C ASP A 92 3.90 19.67 6.29
N ASN A 93 4.42 19.25 5.12
CA ASN A 93 4.01 18.00 4.51
C ASN A 93 5.04 16.92 4.85
N ARG A 94 4.55 15.76 5.31
CA ARG A 94 5.39 14.59 5.63
C ARG A 94 4.81 13.38 4.95
N THR A 95 5.57 12.31 4.98
CA THR A 95 5.15 11.01 4.46
C THR A 95 5.29 9.98 5.56
N VAL A 96 4.37 9.03 5.60
CA VAL A 96 4.46 7.86 6.47
C VAL A 96 4.47 6.60 5.63
N THR A 97 5.32 5.65 5.98
CA THR A 97 5.43 4.39 5.24
C THR A 97 4.64 3.30 5.96
N VAL A 98 3.78 2.59 5.23
CA VAL A 98 3.09 1.38 5.66
C VAL A 98 3.60 0.20 4.85
N ARG A 99 3.95 -0.90 5.51
CA ARG A 99 4.41 -2.13 4.86
C ARG A 99 3.23 -3.06 4.62
N THR A 100 3.13 -3.62 3.42
CA THR A 100 2.06 -4.53 2.99
C THR A 100 2.66 -5.75 2.30
N CYS A 101 1.82 -6.74 2.01
CA CYS A 101 2.18 -7.89 1.17
C CYS A 101 2.40 -7.54 -0.31
N LEU A 102 2.28 -6.27 -0.72
CA LEU A 102 2.52 -5.85 -2.11
C LEU A 102 3.61 -4.77 -2.15
N GLY A 103 4.37 -4.62 -1.06
CA GLY A 103 5.46 -3.66 -0.94
C GLY A 103 5.21 -2.57 0.10
N LYS A 104 5.82 -1.40 -0.13
CA LYS A 104 5.76 -0.26 0.79
C LYS A 104 4.86 0.82 0.22
N LEU A 105 3.86 1.23 0.98
CA LEU A 105 3.00 2.36 0.67
C LEU A 105 3.54 3.62 1.34
N ALA A 106 3.87 4.62 0.53
CA ALA A 106 4.29 5.93 0.99
C ALA A 106 3.09 6.88 1.04
N LEU A 107 2.51 7.07 2.22
CA LEU A 107 1.29 7.85 2.38
C LEU A 107 1.59 9.27 2.82
N PRO A 108 1.10 10.29 2.10
CA PRO A 108 1.27 11.66 2.53
C PRO A 108 0.46 11.93 3.81
N SER A 109 1.15 12.46 4.81
CA SER A 109 0.66 12.79 6.15
C SER A 109 0.97 14.24 6.49
N PRO A 110 0.22 15.23 5.94
CA PRO A 110 0.39 16.63 6.28
C PRO A 110 0.12 16.85 7.77
N ARG A 111 0.87 17.76 8.36
CA ARG A 111 0.66 18.20 9.73
C ARG A 111 -0.05 19.54 9.72
N TYR A 112 -1.07 19.66 10.54
CA TYR A 112 -1.86 20.88 10.67
C TYR A 112 -1.58 21.54 12.00
N GLU A 113 -1.51 22.86 12.02
CA GLU A 113 -1.46 23.63 13.25
C GLU A 113 -2.78 23.47 14.03
N HIS A 114 -2.70 23.54 15.36
CA HIS A 114 -3.89 23.61 16.19
C HIS A 114 -4.72 24.85 15.85
N CYS A 115 -6.03 24.69 15.86
CA CYS A 115 -6.91 25.84 15.71
C CYS A 115 -6.89 26.66 17.00
N ARG A 116 -6.94 27.99 16.90
CA ARG A 116 -7.00 28.90 18.08
C ARG A 116 -8.21 28.65 18.99
N CYS A 117 -9.26 27.99 18.49
CA CYS A 117 -10.43 27.61 19.30
C CYS A 117 -10.25 26.30 20.08
N GLN A 118 -9.12 25.60 19.94
CA GLN A 118 -8.81 24.39 20.67
C GLN A 118 -7.67 24.64 21.66
N SER A 119 -7.81 24.13 22.87
CA SER A 119 -6.75 24.09 23.88
C SER A 119 -5.74 23.00 23.50
N GLY A 120 -4.77 23.35 22.65
CA GLY A 120 -3.70 22.44 22.25
C GLY A 120 -2.49 23.17 21.68
N SER A 121 -1.30 22.64 21.93
CA SER A 121 -0.02 23.15 21.41
C SER A 121 0.57 22.20 20.38
N GLY A 122 1.34 22.73 19.43
CA GLY A 122 2.04 21.94 18.42
C GLY A 122 1.20 21.65 17.18
N ALA A 123 1.50 20.55 16.49
CA ALA A 123 0.85 20.20 15.21
C ALA A 123 0.28 18.79 15.22
N ILE A 124 -0.92 18.66 14.65
CA ILE A 124 -1.72 17.44 14.53
C ILE A 124 -1.33 16.75 13.22
N ALA A 125 -1.10 15.43 13.26
CA ALA A 125 -0.79 14.62 12.09
C ALA A 125 -1.87 13.52 11.93
N PRO A 126 -2.99 13.77 11.22
CA PRO A 126 -4.14 12.87 11.27
C PRO A 126 -3.85 11.47 10.74
N VAL A 127 -3.11 11.35 9.63
CA VAL A 127 -2.79 10.05 9.02
C VAL A 127 -1.86 9.23 9.90
N VAL A 128 -0.85 9.86 10.49
CA VAL A 128 0.05 9.22 11.47
C VAL A 128 -0.72 8.72 12.69
N ALA A 129 -1.68 9.52 13.20
CA ALA A 129 -2.51 9.14 14.34
C ALA A 129 -3.50 8.01 14.01
N ALA A 130 -4.03 7.98 12.78
CA ALA A 130 -4.98 6.96 12.33
C ALA A 130 -4.36 5.58 12.09
N LEU A 131 -3.05 5.54 11.84
CA LEU A 131 -2.32 4.32 11.50
C LEU A 131 -1.22 4.05 12.53
N PRO A 132 -1.52 3.73 13.80
CA PRO A 132 -0.47 3.56 14.81
C PRO A 132 0.51 2.45 14.42
N GLU A 133 0.00 1.34 13.88
CA GLU A 133 0.79 0.28 13.28
C GLU A 133 1.21 0.65 11.84
N ARG A 134 2.49 0.40 11.51
CA ARG A 134 3.07 0.69 10.18
C ARG A 134 3.22 -0.55 9.30
N VAL A 135 2.47 -1.60 9.62
CA VAL A 135 2.50 -2.90 8.95
C VAL A 135 1.06 -3.41 8.89
N THR A 136 0.63 -3.93 7.74
CA THR A 136 -0.72 -4.49 7.61
C THR A 136 -0.85 -5.82 8.37
N PRO A 137 -2.04 -6.14 8.89
CA PRO A 137 -2.27 -7.41 9.60
C PRO A 137 -1.98 -8.63 8.71
N ASP A 138 -2.29 -8.57 7.41
CA ASP A 138 -2.02 -9.67 6.48
C ASP A 138 -0.52 -9.97 6.35
N LEU A 139 0.31 -8.92 6.29
CA LEU A 139 1.76 -9.10 6.23
C LEU A 139 2.29 -9.68 7.54
N LEU A 140 1.80 -9.21 8.69
CA LEU A 140 2.18 -9.76 9.99
C LEU A 140 1.80 -11.23 10.13
N ALA A 141 0.59 -11.61 9.68
CA ALA A 141 0.11 -12.98 9.72
C ALA A 141 0.95 -13.89 8.81
N LEU A 142 1.31 -13.39 7.63
CA LEU A 142 2.18 -14.11 6.70
C LEU A 142 3.57 -14.30 7.34
N GLU A 143 4.23 -13.22 7.79
CA GLU A 143 5.53 -13.30 8.46
C GLU A 143 5.52 -14.29 9.63
N ALA A 144 4.47 -14.28 10.47
CA ALA A 144 4.33 -15.21 11.59
C ALA A 144 4.20 -16.67 11.14
N ARG A 145 3.36 -16.95 10.13
CA ARG A 145 3.17 -18.30 9.58
C ARG A 145 4.50 -18.83 9.04
N TRP A 146 5.21 -18.08 8.22
CA TRP A 146 6.46 -18.55 7.63
C TRP A 146 7.58 -18.68 8.68
N ALA A 147 7.61 -17.81 9.70
CA ALA A 147 8.58 -17.91 10.79
C ALA A 147 8.36 -19.15 11.67
N SER A 148 7.13 -19.70 11.72
CA SER A 148 6.88 -20.98 12.38
C SER A 148 7.33 -22.21 11.57
N LEU A 149 7.54 -22.06 10.27
CA LEU A 149 7.82 -23.17 9.35
C LEU A 149 9.30 -23.30 8.99
N ALA A 150 10.08 -22.22 9.09
CA ALA A 150 11.48 -22.20 8.69
C ALA A 150 12.33 -21.29 9.57
N ALA A 151 13.66 -21.49 9.50
CA ALA A 151 14.60 -20.56 10.10
C ALA A 151 14.47 -19.17 9.46
N TYR A 152 14.64 -18.12 10.27
CA TYR A 152 14.38 -16.73 9.88
C TYR A 152 14.98 -16.32 8.52
N GLY A 153 16.24 -16.68 8.24
CA GLY A 153 16.89 -16.34 6.97
C GLY A 153 16.21 -16.97 5.75
N VAL A 154 15.71 -18.20 5.90
CA VAL A 154 14.98 -18.93 4.85
C VAL A 154 13.59 -18.31 4.65
N THR A 155 12.89 -18.00 5.74
CA THR A 155 11.61 -17.27 5.70
C THR A 155 11.74 -15.92 4.99
N ALA A 156 12.78 -15.15 5.32
CA ALA A 156 13.00 -13.83 4.73
C ALA A 156 13.27 -13.90 3.21
N ALA A 157 14.04 -14.89 2.77
CA ALA A 157 14.28 -15.12 1.34
C ALA A 157 12.99 -15.51 0.59
N LEU A 158 12.23 -16.48 1.12
CA LEU A 158 10.99 -16.95 0.49
C LEU A 158 9.92 -15.85 0.41
N LEU A 159 9.83 -14.99 1.43
CA LEU A 159 8.94 -13.85 1.43
C LEU A 159 9.38 -12.78 0.43
N ALA A 160 10.68 -12.58 0.21
CA ALA A 160 11.16 -11.66 -0.81
C ALA A 160 10.75 -12.11 -2.22
N ASP A 161 10.86 -13.41 -2.50
CA ASP A 161 10.54 -13.99 -3.82
C ASP A 161 9.04 -13.96 -4.15
N VAL A 162 8.17 -14.19 -3.16
CA VAL A 162 6.71 -14.28 -3.38
C VAL A 162 6.02 -12.92 -3.28
N VAL A 163 6.56 -11.98 -2.50
CA VAL A 163 5.83 -10.79 -2.03
C VAL A 163 6.49 -9.46 -2.47
N ASP A 164 7.54 -9.50 -3.29
CA ASP A 164 8.35 -8.32 -3.67
C ASP A 164 8.70 -7.44 -2.45
N LEU A 165 8.97 -8.09 -1.32
CA LEU A 165 9.43 -7.45 -0.09
C LEU A 165 10.90 -7.06 -0.24
N GLN A 166 11.20 -6.22 -1.22
CA GLN A 166 12.52 -5.62 -1.33
C GLN A 166 12.71 -4.67 -0.14
N PHE A 167 13.71 -5.00 0.67
CA PHE A 167 14.26 -4.26 1.81
C PHE A 167 13.60 -4.47 3.20
N MET A 168 14.28 -5.35 3.95
CA MET A 168 14.56 -5.35 5.40
C MET A 168 13.36 -5.40 6.34
N MET A 169 12.98 -6.63 6.74
CA MET A 169 12.41 -6.85 8.07
C MET A 169 13.41 -6.40 9.15
N ARG A 170 12.98 -5.54 10.07
CA ARG A 170 13.80 -5.13 11.23
C ARG A 170 13.77 -6.25 12.27
N LEU A 171 14.93 -6.58 12.85
CA LEU A 171 15.14 -7.57 13.93
C LEU A 171 14.24 -7.41 15.19
N GLY A 172 13.43 -6.35 15.31
CA GLY A 172 12.70 -6.02 16.55
C GLY A 172 11.23 -6.44 16.63
N CYS A 173 10.51 -6.63 15.52
CA CYS A 173 9.05 -6.83 15.58
C CYS A 173 8.61 -8.29 15.87
N LEU A 174 9.41 -9.28 15.48
CA LEU A 174 9.04 -10.70 15.64
C LEU A 174 9.22 -11.23 17.06
N ILE A 175 10.08 -10.61 17.89
CA ILE A 175 10.23 -11.04 19.31
C ILE A 175 8.91 -10.85 20.08
N ARG A 176 8.11 -9.83 19.72
CA ARG A 176 6.83 -9.54 20.38
C ARG A 176 5.67 -10.41 19.85
N SER A 177 5.71 -10.82 18.58
CA SER A 177 4.71 -11.72 17.98
C SER A 177 4.99 -13.20 18.30
N MET A 178 6.25 -13.66 18.23
CA MET A 178 6.61 -15.03 18.60
C MET A 178 6.38 -15.31 20.09
N ALA A 179 6.52 -14.32 20.96
CA ALA A 179 6.14 -14.45 22.37
C ALA A 179 4.63 -14.74 22.54
N CYS A 180 3.79 -14.17 21.68
CA CYS A 180 2.33 -14.34 21.74
C CYS A 180 1.86 -15.67 21.14
N VAL A 181 2.58 -16.24 20.17
CA VAL A 181 2.24 -17.54 19.56
C VAL A 181 2.78 -18.72 20.38
N ARG A 182 3.90 -18.58 21.09
CA ARG A 182 4.44 -19.65 21.95
C ARG A 182 3.78 -19.76 23.32
N LEU A 183 3.23 -18.67 23.83
CA LEU A 183 2.47 -18.67 25.08
C LEU A 183 0.99 -18.66 24.72
N GLY A 184 0.35 -19.84 24.69
CA GLY A 184 -1.09 -19.98 24.50
C GLY A 184 -1.88 -19.34 25.64
N SER A 185 -1.91 -18.00 25.68
CA SER A 185 -2.47 -17.21 26.78
C SER A 185 -3.33 -16.09 26.20
N ARG A 186 -4.58 -16.09 26.67
CA ARG A 186 -5.70 -15.22 26.28
C ARG A 186 -5.33 -13.73 26.19
N PRO A 187 -6.00 -12.93 25.34
CA PRO A 187 -5.75 -11.51 25.24
C PRO A 187 -6.09 -10.84 26.58
N LEU A 188 -5.09 -10.21 27.20
CA LEU A 188 -5.30 -9.26 28.29
C LEU A 188 -6.02 -8.03 27.72
N GLN A 189 -7.23 -7.79 28.24
CA GLN A 189 -7.94 -6.53 28.11
C GLN A 189 -7.07 -5.40 28.69
N PHE A 190 -6.86 -4.33 27.93
CA PHE A 190 -6.32 -3.09 28.46
C PHE A 190 -7.44 -2.04 28.47
N ILE A 191 -7.77 -1.61 29.69
CA ILE A 191 -8.43 -0.35 30.04
C ILE A 191 -7.48 0.80 29.69
#